data_AF-A0A5J6YPE1-F1
#
_entry.id   AF-A0A5J6YPE1-F1
#
_cell.length_a   1.000
_cell.length_b   1.000
_cell.length_c   1.000
_cell.angle_alpha   90.00
_cell.angle_beta   90.00
_cell.angle_gamma   90.00
#
_symmetry.space_group_name_H-M   'P 1'
#
loop_
_entity.id
_entity.type
_entity.pdbx_description
1 polymer ?
#
loop_
_entity_poly.entity_id
_entity_poly.type
_entity_poly.pdbx_seq_one_letter_code
_entity_poly.pdbx_strand_id
1 'polypeptide(L)'
;MPAPDRQPLPDDVLLPPGWTRPREMAEANPTLAPVLLAFGLAGTALGLLVSAWGIIGLGVVVAFLGGGMWAWDSFQATVQPAGPQEET
;
A
#
# COMPACT_ATOMS: atom_id res chain seq x y z
N MET A 1 -19.84 2.25 -27.73
CA MET A 1 -18.97 3.27 -27.12
C MET A 1 -17.67 2.57 -26.75
N PRO A 2 -16.51 2.88 -27.33
CA PRO A 2 -15.25 2.30 -26.87
C PRO A 2 -14.79 3.02 -25.58
N ALA A 3 -14.28 2.24 -24.64
CA ALA A 3 -13.83 2.67 -23.31
C ALA A 3 -12.51 3.47 -23.39
N PRO A 4 -12.28 4.43 -22.47
CA PRO A 4 -11.12 5.32 -22.52
C PRO A 4 -9.82 4.59 -22.20
N ASP A 5 -8.76 5.00 -22.90
CA ASP A 5 -7.41 4.47 -22.87
C ASP A 5 -6.86 4.34 -21.44
N ARG A 6 -6.47 3.12 -21.07
CA ARG A 6 -5.60 2.88 -19.91
C ARG A 6 -4.21 3.42 -20.29
N GLN A 7 -3.76 4.46 -19.60
CA GLN A 7 -2.37 4.92 -19.67
C GLN A 7 -1.43 3.70 -19.50
N PRO A 8 -0.52 3.45 -20.46
CA PRO A 8 0.55 2.48 -20.25
C PRO A 8 1.48 3.04 -19.17
N LEU A 9 1.71 2.28 -18.10
CA LEU A 9 2.94 2.46 -17.33
C LEU A 9 4.12 2.31 -18.32
N PRO A 10 5.18 3.13 -18.21
CA PRO A 10 6.36 2.92 -19.02
C PRO A 10 7.08 1.65 -18.54
N ASP A 11 6.68 0.51 -19.12
CA ASP A 11 7.38 -0.78 -19.00
C ASP A 11 8.69 -0.80 -19.81
N ASP A 12 9.04 0.30 -20.50
CA ASP A 12 10.22 0.39 -21.37
C ASP A 12 11.44 1.02 -20.67
N VAL A 13 11.75 0.60 -19.42
CA VAL A 13 13.16 0.66 -18.98
C VAL A 13 13.83 -0.60 -19.48
N LEU A 14 14.36 -0.53 -20.70
CA LEU A 14 15.17 -1.56 -21.33
C LEU A 14 16.40 -1.84 -20.44
N LEU A 15 16.28 -2.79 -19.53
CA LEU A 15 17.40 -3.26 -18.71
C LEU A 15 18.41 -3.94 -19.63
N PRO A 16 19.72 -3.63 -19.56
CA PRO A 16 20.73 -4.28 -20.36
C PRO A 16 20.66 -5.81 -20.25
N PRO A 17 21.02 -6.58 -21.29
CA PRO A 17 21.02 -8.04 -21.22
C PRO A 17 21.90 -8.50 -20.04
N GLY A 18 21.30 -9.12 -19.02
CA GLY A 18 21.97 -9.53 -17.78
C GLY A 18 21.65 -8.70 -16.53
N TRP A 19 20.91 -7.60 -16.66
CA TRP A 19 20.33 -6.90 -15.51
C TRP A 19 18.96 -7.50 -15.18
N THR A 20 18.90 -8.28 -14.10
CA THR A 20 17.64 -8.64 -13.45
C THR A 20 17.31 -7.56 -12.42
N ARG A 21 16.07 -7.10 -12.37
CA ARG A 21 15.61 -6.21 -11.30
C ARG A 21 15.88 -6.94 -9.98
N PRO A 22 16.59 -6.33 -9.00
CA PRO A 22 16.80 -6.99 -7.71
C PRO A 22 15.47 -7.43 -7.15
N ARG A 23 15.38 -8.68 -6.67
CA ARG A 23 14.13 -9.25 -6.11
C ARG A 23 13.56 -8.41 -4.96
N GLU A 24 14.41 -7.61 -4.33
CA GLU A 24 14.09 -6.65 -3.26
C GLU A 24 13.45 -5.34 -3.77
N MET A 25 13.54 -5.06 -5.07
CA MET A 25 12.84 -3.95 -5.75
C MET A 25 11.52 -4.39 -6.40
N ALA A 26 11.09 -5.64 -6.16
CA ALA A 26 9.79 -6.13 -6.60
C ALA A 26 8.69 -5.35 -5.86
N GLU A 27 7.83 -4.71 -6.65
CA GLU A 27 6.58 -4.08 -6.23
C GLU A 27 6.64 -3.22 -4.95
N ALA A 28 7.10 -1.97 -5.08
CA ALA A 28 6.48 -0.92 -4.27
C ALA A 28 5.06 -0.71 -4.81
N ASN A 29 4.12 -1.61 -4.48
CA ASN A 29 2.72 -1.43 -4.84
C ASN A 29 2.20 -0.23 -4.04
N PRO A 30 1.84 0.89 -4.70
CA PRO A 30 1.47 2.10 -3.98
C PRO A 30 0.20 1.86 -3.17
N THR A 31 0.34 1.74 -1.85
CA THR A 31 -0.76 1.56 -0.90
C THR A 31 -0.93 2.79 -0.02
N LEU A 32 -2.18 3.19 0.21
CA LEU A 32 -2.54 4.29 1.11
C LEU A 32 -2.52 3.88 2.58
N ALA A 33 -2.44 2.58 2.87
CA ALA A 33 -2.49 2.01 4.21
C ALA A 33 -1.48 2.64 5.22
N PRO A 34 -0.17 2.75 4.90
CA PRO A 34 0.80 3.36 5.81
C PRO A 34 0.54 4.86 6.04
N VAL A 35 0.05 5.57 5.02
CA VAL A 35 -0.29 7.01 5.14
C VAL A 35 -1.48 7.19 6.08
N LEU A 36 -2.54 6.40 5.90
CA LEU A 36 -3.72 6.44 6.78
C LEU A 36 -3.37 6.07 8.22
N LEU A 37 -2.54 5.04 8.41
CA LEU A 37 -2.08 4.65 9.74
C LEU A 37 -1.32 5.79 10.43
N ALA A 38 -0.33 6.36 9.73
CA ALA A 38 0.47 7.47 10.27
C ALA A 38 -0.39 8.69 10.59
N PHE A 39 -1.30 9.05 9.67
CA PHE A 39 -2.19 10.19 9.87
C PHE A 39 -3.17 9.97 11.04
N GLY A 40 -3.71 8.77 11.18
CA GLY A 40 -4.58 8.42 12.31
C GLY A 40 -3.85 8.48 13.66
N LEU A 41 -2.63 7.95 13.73
CA LEU A 41 -1.79 8.04 14.93
C LEU A 41 -1.42 9.50 15.27
N ALA A 42 -1.02 10.29 14.28
CA ALA A 42 -0.73 11.70 14.46
C ALA A 42 -1.96 12.49 14.92
N GLY A 43 -3.12 12.23 14.32
CA GLY A 43 -4.40 12.82 14.73
C GLY A 43 -4.77 12.43 16.16
N THR A 44 -4.58 11.18 16.54
CA THR A 44 -4.82 10.70 17.92
C THR A 44 -3.90 11.40 18.92
N ALA A 45 -2.60 11.48 18.60
CA ALA A 45 -1.61 12.17 19.44
C ALA A 45 -1.93 13.66 19.60
N LEU A 46 -2.32 14.34 18.51
CA LEU A 46 -2.77 15.72 18.54
C LEU A 46 -4.04 15.88 19.39
N GLY A 47 -5.02 14.99 19.23
CA GLY A 47 -6.25 15.00 20.02
C GLY A 47 -5.99 14.84 21.52
N LEU A 48 -5.03 14.00 21.90
CA LEU A 48 -4.58 13.85 23.28
C LEU A 48 -3.91 15.15 23.79
N LEU A 49 -3.06 15.77 22.97
CA LEU A 49 -2.37 17.02 23.31
C LEU A 49 -3.35 18.16 23.61
N VAL A 50 -4.45 18.27 22.86
CA VAL A 50 -5.46 19.32 23.05
C VAL A 50 -6.68 18.87 23.85
N SER A 51 -6.68 17.66 24.43
CA SER A 51 -7.80 17.08 25.18
C SER A 51 -9.15 17.05 24.43
N ALA A 52 -9.09 16.90 23.10
CA ALA A 52 -10.28 16.89 22.24
C ALA A 52 -10.70 15.46 21.89
N TRP A 53 -11.66 14.93 22.64
CA TRP A 53 -12.19 13.56 22.47
C TRP A 53 -12.65 13.23 21.05
N GLY A 54 -13.23 14.20 20.33
CA GLY A 54 -13.64 14.00 18.94
C GLY A 54 -12.46 13.76 17.98
N ILE A 55 -11.35 14.46 18.19
CA ILE A 55 -10.12 14.30 17.39
C ILE A 55 -9.46 12.96 17.72
N ILE A 56 -9.44 12.58 19.01
CA ILE A 56 -8.95 11.27 19.46
C ILE A 56 -9.75 10.15 18.79
N GLY A 57 -11.08 10.20 18.88
CA GLY A 57 -11.95 9.19 18.28
C GLY A 57 -11.76 9.08 16.76
N LEU A 58 -11.70 10.21 16.05
CA LEU A 58 -11.46 10.24 14.62
C LEU A 58 -10.08 9.66 14.25
N GLY A 59 -9.02 10.09 14.96
CA GLY A 59 -7.67 9.60 14.74
C GLY A 59 -7.56 8.09 14.95
N VAL A 60 -8.18 7.57 16.00
CA VAL A 60 -8.22 6.13 16.29
C VAL A 60 -8.90 5.37 15.17
N VAL A 61 -10.08 5.82 14.71
CA VAL A 61 -10.80 5.18 13.60
C VAL A 61 -9.94 5.16 12.32
N VAL A 62 -9.29 6.27 11.99
CA VAL A 62 -8.42 6.36 10.81
C VAL A 62 -7.20 5.45 10.94
N ALA A 63 -6.59 5.36 12.13
CA ALA A 63 -5.46 4.47 12.40
C ALA A 63 -5.86 3.00 12.24
N PHE A 64 -7.04 2.61 12.76
CA PHE A 64 -7.58 1.26 12.59
C PHE A 64 -7.86 0.92 11.13
N LEU A 65 -8.38 1.86 10.34
CA LEU A 65 -8.57 1.67 8.89
C LEU A 65 -7.23 1.44 8.17
N GLY A 66 -6.24 2.29 8.43
CA GLY A 66 -4.90 2.15 7.83
C GLY A 66 -4.21 0.85 8.22
N GLY A 67 -4.22 0.51 9.51
CA GLY A 67 -3.65 -0.75 10.01
C GLY A 67 -4.39 -1.98 9.49
N GLY A 68 -5.72 -1.92 9.40
CA GLY A 68 -6.56 -3.01 8.87
C GLY A 68 -6.30 -3.26 7.39
N MET A 69 -6.19 -2.21 6.57
CA MET A 69 -5.81 -2.33 5.17
C MET A 69 -4.41 -2.94 5.01
N TRP A 70 -3.46 -2.52 5.84
CA TRP A 70 -2.09 -3.03 5.79
C TRP A 70 -1.99 -4.50 6.20
N ALA A 71 -2.70 -4.89 7.26
CA ALA A 71 -2.78 -6.28 7.70
C ALA A 71 -3.50 -7.16 6.67
N TRP A 72 -4.56 -6.65 6.03
CA TRP A 72 -5.27 -7.37 4.97
C TRP A 72 -4.41 -7.60 3.74
N ASP A 73 -3.68 -6.57 3.30
CA ASP A 73 -2.75 -6.66 2.17
C ASP A 73 -1.64 -7.68 2.44
N SER A 74 -1.07 -7.62 3.66
CA SER A 74 -0.08 -8.61 4.12
C SER A 74 -0.66 -10.04 4.15
N PHE A 75 -1.91 -10.21 4.57
CA PHE A 75 -2.58 -11.51 4.57
C PHE A 75 -2.83 -12.01 3.15
N GLN A 76 -3.34 -11.18 2.24
CA GLN A 76 -3.56 -11.55 0.84
C GLN A 76 -2.26 -11.99 0.16
N ALA A 77 -1.15 -11.33 0.45
CA ALA A 77 0.17 -11.73 -0.04
C ALA A 77 0.61 -13.12 0.44
N THR A 78 0.10 -13.59 1.59
CA THR A 78 0.38 -14.96 2.08
C THR A 78 -0.58 -16.02 1.55
N VAL A 79 -1.80 -15.62 1.14
CA VAL A 79 -2.87 -16.54 0.72
C VAL A 79 -2.92 -16.72 -0.80
N GLN A 80 -2.50 -15.72 -1.59
CA GLN A 80 -2.26 -15.93 -3.02
C GLN A 80 -0.93 -16.68 -3.18
N PRO A 81 -0.93 -17.95 -3.62
CA PRO A 81 0.32 -18.56 -4.08
C PRO A 81 0.80 -17.71 -5.26
N ALA A 82 2.08 -17.36 -5.27
CA ALA A 82 2.73 -16.83 -6.45
C ALA A 82 2.29 -17.68 -7.65
N GLY A 83 1.58 -17.06 -8.59
CA GLY A 83 1.06 -17.74 -9.77
C GLY A 83 2.19 -18.52 -10.47
N PRO A 84 1.88 -19.66 -11.12
CA PRO A 84 2.87 -20.58 -11.65
C PRO A 84 3.74 -19.85 -12.69
N GLN A 85 4.97 -19.52 -12.34
CA GLN A 85 5.99 -19.14 -13.32
C GLN A 85 6.75 -20.40 -13.75
N GLU A 86 6.11 -21.07 -14.71
CA GLU A 86 6.71 -21.64 -15.92
C GLU A 86 8.12 -22.24 -15.77
N GLU A 87 8.16 -23.54 -15.48
CA GLU A 87 9.11 -24.44 -16.15
C GLU A 87 8.87 -24.35 -17.67
N THR A 88 9.79 -23.72 -18.41
CA THR A 88 10.27 -24.16 -19.73
C THR A 88 11.48 -23.36 -20.18
#